data_AF-A0A3D1V6F1-F1
#
_entry.id   AF-A0A3D1V6F1-F1
#
_cell.length_a   1.000
_cell.length_b   1.000
_cell.length_c   1.000
_cell.angle_alpha   90.00
_cell.angle_beta   90.00
_cell.angle_gamma   90.00
#
_symmetry.space_group_name_H-M   'P 1'
#
loop_
_entity.id
_entity.type
_entity.pdbx_description
1 polymer ?
#
loop_
_entity_poly.entity_id
_entity_poly.type
_entity_poly.pdbx_seq_one_letter_code
_entity_poly.pdbx_strand_id
1 'polypeptide(L)'
;MHLEQLHGPEDLKQLSIPELEALARQIRDEIYEVTSKNGGHFASNLGATDLILALHYVFDSPTDHLVFDVGHQAYPHKLVTGRYDQFPTIRTEGGLSGFLQREESEHDAFGAGHASTSVSAALGMAAAHHLTG
;
A
#
# COMPACT_ATOMS: atom_id res chain seq x y z
N MET A 1 5.83 -4.61 -17.61
CA MET A 1 4.72 -5.18 -16.83
C MET A 1 3.62 -4.16 -16.70
N HIS A 2 2.36 -4.60 -16.82
CA HIS A 2 1.19 -3.75 -16.58
C HIS A 2 0.71 -3.88 -15.13
N LEU A 3 0.14 -2.81 -14.58
CA LEU A 3 -0.33 -2.77 -13.19
C LEU A 3 -1.32 -3.90 -12.88
N GLU A 4 -2.26 -4.20 -13.79
CA GLU A 4 -3.23 -5.28 -13.66
C GLU A 4 -2.63 -6.70 -13.66
N GLN A 5 -1.34 -6.83 -13.98
CA GLN A 5 -0.61 -8.10 -13.98
C GLN A 5 0.13 -8.36 -12.67
N LEU A 6 0.13 -7.41 -11.73
CA LEU A 6 0.76 -7.60 -10.42
C LEU A 6 -0.12 -8.47 -9.52
N HIS A 7 0.48 -9.52 -8.98
CA HIS A 7 -0.15 -10.40 -7.99
C HIS A 7 0.32 -10.07 -6.58
N GLY A 8 1.55 -9.56 -6.42
CA GLY A 8 2.11 -9.23 -5.12
C GLY A 8 3.40 -8.42 -5.19
N PRO A 9 3.98 -8.08 -4.01
CA PRO A 9 5.21 -7.31 -3.94
C PRO A 9 6.42 -8.06 -4.54
N GLU A 10 6.40 -9.40 -4.60
CA GLU A 10 7.48 -10.18 -5.23
C GLU A 10 7.67 -9.87 -6.72
N ASP A 11 6.59 -9.52 -7.42
CA ASP A 11 6.65 -9.18 -8.85
C ASP A 11 7.44 -7.89 -9.09
N LEU A 12 7.40 -6.96 -8.13
CA LEU A 12 8.15 -5.71 -8.21
C LEU A 12 9.65 -5.94 -8.25
N LYS A 13 10.15 -6.95 -7.53
CA LYS A 13 11.58 -7.27 -7.42
C LYS A 13 12.18 -7.74 -8.75
N GLN A 14 11.34 -8.17 -9.69
CA GLN A 14 11.76 -8.58 -11.04
C GLN A 14 11.88 -7.40 -12.02
N LEU A 15 11.42 -6.21 -11.63
CA LEU A 15 11.43 -5.04 -12.47
C LEU A 15 12.75 -4.29 -12.37
N SER A 16 13.19 -3.74 -13.51
CA SER A 16 14.24 -2.73 -13.55
C SER A 16 13.72 -1.37 -13.05
N ILE A 17 14.63 -0.46 -12.68
CA ILE A 17 14.26 0.90 -12.24
C ILE A 17 13.38 1.63 -13.26
N PRO A 18 13.70 1.65 -14.58
CA PRO A 18 12.82 2.29 -15.56
C PRO A 18 11.42 1.66 -15.65
N GLU A 19 11.31 0.34 -15.40
CA GLU A 19 10.01 -0.34 -15.35
C GLU A 19 9.23 0.04 -14.09
N LEU A 20 9.88 0.20 -12.94
CA LEU A 20 9.26 0.72 -11.73
C LEU A 20 8.75 2.15 -11.93
N GLU A 21 9.50 3.02 -12.61
CA GLU A 21 9.04 4.37 -12.94
C GLU A 21 7.81 4.35 -13.85
N ALA A 22 7.76 3.42 -14.81
CA ALA A 22 6.60 3.23 -15.67
C ALA A 22 5.40 2.69 -14.90
N LEU A 23 5.61 1.77 -13.95
CA LEU A 23 4.57 1.26 -13.06
C LEU A 23 4.05 2.36 -12.13
N ALA A 24 4.94 3.21 -11.59
CA ALA A 24 4.57 4.33 -10.74
C ALA A 24 3.66 5.34 -11.46
N ARG A 25 3.81 5.50 -12.79
CA ARG A 25 2.87 6.30 -13.60
C ARG A 25 1.49 5.62 -13.68
N GLN A 26 1.45 4.34 -14.03
CA GLN A 26 0.21 3.56 -14.10
C GLN A 26 -0.58 3.58 -12.77
N ILE A 27 0.12 3.44 -11.64
CA ILE A 27 -0.50 3.53 -10.30
C ILE A 27 -1.15 4.89 -10.06
N ARG A 28 -0.48 5.99 -10.44
CA ARG A 28 -1.05 7.34 -10.28
C ARG A 28 -2.27 7.55 -11.15
N ASP A 29 -2.24 7.04 -12.37
CA ASP A 29 -3.36 7.12 -13.31
C ASP A 29 -4.56 6.32 -12.79
N GLU A 30 -4.36 5.10 -12.28
CA GLU A 30 -5.42 4.29 -11.66
C GLU A 30 -6.01 4.98 -10.43
N ILE A 31 -5.17 5.52 -9.55
CA ILE A 31 -5.61 6.26 -8.37
C ILE A 31 -6.41 7.50 -8.78
N TYR A 32 -5.99 8.24 -9.80
CA TYR A 32 -6.74 9.38 -10.33
C TYR A 32 -8.13 8.94 -10.82
N GLU A 33 -8.17 7.91 -11.67
CA GLU A 33 -9.40 7.39 -12.26
C GLU A 33 -10.42 6.96 -11.20
N VAL A 34 -10.00 6.18 -10.21
CA VAL A 34 -10.90 5.68 -9.15
C VAL A 34 -11.31 6.80 -8.21
N THR A 35 -10.38 7.64 -7.75
CA THR A 35 -10.70 8.71 -6.79
C THR A 35 -11.53 9.83 -7.41
N SER A 36 -11.49 10.01 -8.74
CA SER A 36 -12.39 10.93 -9.44
C SER A 36 -13.87 10.52 -9.36
N LYS A 37 -14.15 9.22 -9.18
CA LYS A 37 -15.49 8.63 -9.13
C LYS A 37 -15.96 8.44 -7.67
N ASN A 38 -15.10 7.86 -6.83
CA ASN A 38 -15.46 7.47 -5.46
C ASN A 38 -15.14 8.55 -4.41
N GLY A 39 -14.38 9.58 -4.80
CA GLY A 39 -13.69 10.46 -3.86
C GLY A 39 -12.53 9.73 -3.16
N GLY A 40 -11.84 10.43 -2.26
CA GLY A 40 -10.71 9.86 -1.52
C GLY A 40 -9.49 10.75 -1.52
N HIS A 41 -8.34 10.18 -1.15
CA HIS A 41 -7.13 10.94 -0.86
C HIS A 41 -6.17 10.97 -2.06
N PHE A 42 -6.43 11.81 -3.06
CA PHE A 42 -5.60 11.80 -4.27
C PHE A 42 -4.15 12.30 -4.03
N ALA A 43 -3.99 13.50 -3.46
CA ALA A 43 -2.70 14.19 -3.39
C ALA A 43 -1.65 13.47 -2.52
N SER A 44 -2.07 12.88 -1.39
CA SER A 44 -1.17 12.13 -0.49
C SER A 44 -0.59 10.89 -1.18
N ASN A 45 -1.43 10.18 -1.94
CA ASN A 45 -1.00 9.00 -2.70
C ASN A 45 -0.06 9.35 -3.86
N LEU A 46 -0.31 10.47 -4.54
CA LEU A 46 0.56 10.96 -5.61
C LEU A 46 2.01 11.16 -5.13
N GLY A 47 2.17 11.75 -3.93
CA GLY A 47 3.48 12.00 -3.33
C GLY A 47 4.14 10.76 -2.72
N ALA A 48 3.37 9.77 -2.25
CA ALA A 48 3.90 8.58 -1.60
C ALA A 48 4.20 7.41 -2.56
N THR A 49 3.75 7.48 -3.82
CA THR A 49 3.82 6.35 -4.76
C THR A 49 5.23 5.80 -4.94
N ASP A 50 6.23 6.64 -5.22
CA ASP A 50 7.60 6.14 -5.48
C ASP A 50 8.23 5.55 -4.21
N LEU A 51 7.98 6.18 -3.05
CA LEU A 51 8.46 5.67 -1.77
C LEU A 51 7.86 4.30 -1.46
N ILE A 52 6.55 4.13 -1.67
CA ILE A 52 5.88 2.85 -1.41
C ILE A 52 6.40 1.75 -2.35
N LEU A 53 6.58 2.06 -3.63
CA LEU A 53 7.19 1.11 -4.55
C LEU A 53 8.61 0.74 -4.13
N ALA A 54 9.43 1.72 -3.74
CA ALA A 54 10.79 1.47 -3.26
C ALA A 54 10.80 0.61 -1.99
N LEU A 55 9.88 0.84 -1.05
CA LEU A 55 9.74 0.03 0.15
C LEU A 55 9.41 -1.43 -0.20
N HIS A 56 8.42 -1.67 -1.06
CA HIS A 56 8.07 -3.04 -1.47
C HIS A 56 9.10 -3.69 -2.39
N TYR A 57 9.89 -2.91 -3.11
CA TYR A 57 11.03 -3.42 -3.89
C TYR A 57 12.14 -3.94 -2.98
N VAL A 58 12.45 -3.19 -1.90
CA VAL A 58 13.58 -3.49 -1.00
C VAL A 58 13.21 -4.49 0.09
N PHE A 59 12.05 -4.31 0.74
CA PHE A 59 11.59 -5.12 1.87
C PHE A 59 10.68 -6.27 1.41
N ASP A 60 10.52 -7.28 2.26
CA ASP A 60 9.76 -8.50 1.97
C ASP A 60 8.43 -8.50 2.75
N SER A 61 7.46 -7.69 2.33
CA SER A 61 6.11 -7.73 2.91
C SER A 61 5.38 -9.02 2.50
N PRO A 62 4.70 -9.74 3.42
CA PRO A 62 4.30 -9.33 4.77
C PRO A 62 5.27 -9.74 5.89
N THR A 63 6.37 -10.43 5.59
CA THR A 63 7.39 -10.80 6.60
C THR A 63 7.98 -9.56 7.27
N ASP A 64 8.34 -8.56 6.47
CA ASP A 64 8.67 -7.23 6.93
C ASP A 64 7.40 -6.39 7.14
N HIS A 65 7.19 -5.93 8.37
CA HIS A 65 6.05 -5.09 8.70
C HIS A 65 6.25 -3.64 8.24
N LEU A 66 5.57 -3.25 7.16
CA LEU A 66 5.49 -1.87 6.70
C LEU A 66 4.35 -1.13 7.40
N VAL A 67 4.67 -0.12 8.22
CA VAL A 67 3.69 0.63 9.00
C VAL A 67 3.52 2.04 8.43
N PHE A 68 2.29 2.38 8.01
CA PHE A 68 1.95 3.70 7.48
C PHE A 68 1.05 4.46 8.46
N ASP A 69 1.47 5.66 8.87
CA ASP A 69 0.65 6.51 9.74
C ASP A 69 -0.57 7.05 9.00
N VAL A 70 -1.76 7.01 9.62
CA VAL A 70 -3.08 7.32 9.01
C VAL A 70 -3.49 6.38 7.86
N GLY A 71 -2.58 5.95 6.99
CA GLY A 71 -2.86 5.05 5.86
C GLY A 71 -3.54 5.70 4.66
N HIS A 72 -3.91 6.98 4.72
CA HIS A 72 -4.55 7.70 3.60
C HIS A 72 -3.65 7.90 2.35
N GLN A 73 -2.35 7.65 2.50
CA GLN A 73 -1.32 7.70 1.45
C GLN A 73 -0.94 6.30 0.93
N ALA A 74 -1.66 5.26 1.34
CA ALA A 74 -1.30 3.86 1.11
C ALA A 74 -2.15 3.16 0.01
N TYR A 75 -2.75 3.90 -0.93
CA TYR A 75 -3.40 3.31 -2.10
C TYR A 75 -2.41 2.61 -3.04
N PRO A 76 -1.20 3.16 -3.31
CA PRO A 76 -0.15 2.43 -4.01
C PRO A 76 0.17 1.11 -3.31
N HIS A 77 0.18 1.09 -1.97
CA HIS A 77 0.43 -0.12 -1.20
C HIS A 77 -0.66 -1.16 -1.46
N LYS A 78 -1.94 -0.77 -1.45
CA LYS A 78 -3.04 -1.70 -1.78
C LYS A 78 -2.90 -2.27 -3.19
N LEU A 79 -2.62 -1.41 -4.17
CA LEU A 79 -2.49 -1.80 -5.58
C LEU A 79 -1.39 -2.85 -5.82
N VAL A 80 -0.24 -2.74 -5.14
CA VAL A 80 0.89 -3.66 -5.34
C VAL A 80 0.90 -4.87 -4.40
N THR A 81 -0.18 -5.07 -3.65
CA THR A 81 -0.35 -6.19 -2.71
C THR A 81 -1.62 -6.97 -3.01
N GLY A 82 -1.85 -7.22 -4.31
CA GLY A 82 -2.89 -8.12 -4.80
C GLY A 82 -4.32 -7.57 -4.82
N ARG A 83 -4.52 -6.27 -4.57
CA ARG A 83 -5.87 -5.67 -4.46
C ARG A 83 -6.28 -4.83 -5.67
N TYR A 84 -5.62 -5.00 -6.82
CA TYR A 84 -5.94 -4.26 -8.05
C TYR A 84 -7.42 -4.41 -8.45
N ASP A 85 -7.93 -5.64 -8.58
CA ASP A 85 -9.30 -5.91 -9.04
C ASP A 85 -10.38 -5.35 -8.11
N GLN A 86 -10.07 -5.23 -6.82
CA GLN A 86 -10.98 -4.69 -5.80
C GLN A 86 -10.84 -3.18 -5.66
N PHE A 87 -9.76 -2.58 -6.16
CA PHE A 87 -9.45 -1.16 -6.00
C PHE A 87 -10.56 -0.21 -6.47
N PRO A 88 -11.32 -0.50 -7.55
CA PRO A 88 -12.46 0.32 -7.96
C PRO A 88 -13.57 0.45 -6.89
N THR A 89 -13.59 -0.42 -5.88
CA THR A 89 -14.56 -0.39 -4.77
C THR A 89 -14.08 0.43 -3.56
N ILE A 90 -12.91 1.05 -3.63
CA ILE A 90 -12.36 1.76 -2.48
C ILE A 90 -13.31 2.88 -2.01
N ARG A 91 -13.52 2.94 -0.69
CA ARG A 91 -14.44 3.87 0.00
C ARG A 91 -15.93 3.70 -0.34
N THR A 92 -16.31 2.61 -1.01
CA THR A 92 -17.73 2.27 -1.18
C THR A 92 -18.19 1.34 -0.08
N GLU A 93 -19.50 1.27 0.15
CA GLU A 93 -20.08 0.29 1.07
C GLU A 93 -19.72 -1.13 0.61
N GLY A 94 -19.23 -1.96 1.53
CA GLY A 94 -18.78 -3.33 1.26
C GLY A 94 -17.52 -3.46 0.40
N GLY A 95 -16.88 -2.35 0.03
CA GLY A 95 -15.64 -2.31 -0.74
C GLY A 95 -14.39 -2.14 0.13
N LEU A 96 -13.25 -1.87 -0.53
CA LEU A 96 -11.99 -1.64 0.19
C LEU A 96 -12.05 -0.40 1.09
N SER A 97 -11.38 -0.48 2.24
CA SER A 97 -11.24 0.65 3.16
C SER A 97 -10.44 1.78 2.52
N GLY A 98 -10.78 3.03 2.88
CA GLY A 98 -10.01 4.21 2.53
C GLY A 98 -8.68 4.35 3.29
N PHE A 99 -8.41 3.44 4.22
CA PHE A 99 -7.20 3.33 5.03
C PHE A 99 -6.70 1.88 5.04
N LEU A 100 -5.60 1.61 5.73
CA LEU A 100 -5.14 0.23 5.95
C LEU A 100 -6.02 -0.47 6.98
N GLN A 101 -6.31 -1.75 6.72
CA GLN A 101 -7.15 -2.57 7.57
C GLN A 101 -6.60 -4.00 7.60
N ARG A 102 -6.28 -4.48 8.81
CA ARG A 102 -5.61 -5.77 9.03
C ARG A 102 -6.43 -6.97 8.56
N GLU A 103 -7.76 -6.85 8.61
CA GLU A 103 -8.67 -7.90 8.11
C GLU A 103 -8.80 -7.88 6.58
N GLU A 104 -8.35 -6.81 5.90
CA GLU A 104 -8.42 -6.67 4.44
C GLU A 104 -7.20 -7.29 3.74
N SER A 105 -6.03 -7.30 4.38
CA SER A 105 -4.80 -7.85 3.81
C SER A 105 -3.76 -8.17 4.88
N GLU A 106 -2.98 -9.23 4.67
CA GLU A 106 -1.80 -9.56 5.48
C GLU A 106 -0.70 -8.49 5.39
N HIS A 107 -0.69 -7.70 4.31
CA HIS A 107 0.27 -6.61 4.11
C HIS A 107 -0.07 -5.35 4.92
N ASP A 108 -1.31 -5.24 5.42
CA ASP A 108 -1.77 -4.12 6.24
C ASP A 108 -1.35 -4.35 7.69
N ALA A 109 -0.05 -4.25 7.99
CA ALA A 109 0.52 -4.60 9.30
C ALA A 109 -0.16 -3.87 10.48
N PHE A 110 -0.60 -2.62 10.27
CA PHE A 110 -1.32 -1.83 11.26
C PHE A 110 -2.48 -1.05 10.61
N GLY A 111 -3.66 -1.13 11.23
CA GLY A 111 -4.84 -0.38 10.79
C GLY A 111 -5.08 0.83 11.70
N ALA A 112 -4.82 2.03 11.20
CA ALA A 112 -5.14 3.27 11.91
C ALA A 112 -5.62 4.34 10.95
N GLY A 113 -6.75 4.99 11.28
CA GLY A 113 -7.20 6.23 10.63
C GLY A 113 -6.81 7.49 11.41
N HIS A 114 -6.49 7.37 12.71
CA HIS A 114 -5.96 8.48 13.50
C HIS A 114 -4.45 8.62 13.31
N ALA A 115 -3.98 9.87 13.24
CA ALA A 115 -2.57 10.18 13.09
C ALA A 115 -1.75 9.91 14.36
N SER A 116 -0.44 9.83 14.18
CA SER A 116 0.59 9.74 15.23
C SER A 116 0.58 8.42 16.01
N THR A 117 0.09 7.35 15.41
CA THR A 117 -0.03 6.02 16.03
C THR A 117 1.01 5.03 15.52
N SER A 118 1.60 5.29 14.35
CA SER A 118 2.54 4.38 13.66
C SER A 118 3.79 4.06 14.46
N VAL A 119 4.47 5.05 15.04
CA VAL A 119 5.76 4.85 15.74
C VAL A 119 5.58 3.95 16.97
N SER A 120 4.52 4.18 17.76
CA SER A 120 4.21 3.34 18.91
C SER A 120 3.87 1.91 18.51
N ALA A 121 3.10 1.74 17.42
CA ALA A 121 2.77 0.42 16.88
C ALA A 121 4.02 -0.31 16.37
N ALA A 122 4.85 0.37 15.59
CA ALA A 122 6.10 -0.18 15.06
C ALA A 122 7.08 -0.58 16.17
N LEU A 123 7.18 0.21 17.25
CA LEU A 123 7.98 -0.15 18.43
C LEU A 123 7.48 -1.44 19.08
N GLY A 124 6.16 -1.58 19.25
CA GLY A 124 5.56 -2.80 19.78
C GLY A 124 5.84 -4.03 18.92
N MET A 125 5.71 -3.89 17.59
CA MET A 125 6.03 -4.95 16.63
C MET A 125 7.51 -5.35 16.67
N ALA A 126 8.41 -4.37 16.71
CA ALA A 126 9.85 -4.61 16.81
C ALA A 126 10.24 -5.30 18.12
N ALA A 127 9.63 -4.90 19.24
CA ALA A 127 9.84 -5.55 20.53
C ALA A 127 9.34 -7.00 20.53
N ALA A 128 8.18 -7.26 19.92
CA ALA A 128 7.66 -8.62 19.77
C ALA A 128 8.60 -9.50 18.93
N HIS A 129 9.02 -9.02 17.75
CA HIS A 129 9.97 -9.72 16.89
C HIS A 129 11.29 -10.03 17.61
N HIS A 130 11.81 -9.08 18.41
CA HIS A 130 13.02 -9.33 19.21
C HIS A 130 12.86 -10.49 20.21
N LEU A 131 11.64 -10.69 20.74
CA LEU A 131 11.35 -11.74 21.72
C LEU A 131 11.05 -13.10 21.08
N THR A 132 10.48 -13.11 19.87
CA THR A 132 10.02 -14.34 19.20
C THR A 132 10.98 -14.87 18.14
N GLY A 133 11.93 -14.05 17.68
CA GLY A 133 12.63 -14.27 16.41
C GLY A 133 11.69 -14.05 15.23
#